data_AF-A0A445JIQ8-F1
#
_entry.id   AF-A0A445JIQ8-F1
#
_cell.length_a   1.000
_cell.length_b   1.000
_cell.length_c   1.000
_cell.angle_alpha   90.00
_cell.angle_beta   90.00
_cell.angle_gamma   90.00
#
_symmetry.space_group_name_H-M   'P 1'
#
loop_
_entity.id
_entity.type
_entity.pdbx_description
1 polymer ?
#
loop_
_entity_poly.entity_id
_entity_poly.type
_entity_poly.pdbx_seq_one_letter_code
_entity_poly.pdbx_strand_id
1 'polypeptide(L)' 'MKDITFVFIVLLVLSIGIENEGPLKLIEARTCEETLYEFSCVSNKCGTDCRNKHGNFASGDCNAIEDCICRYPC' A
#
# COMPACT_ATOMS: atom_id res chain seq x y z
N MET A 1 -27.46 3.09 44.15
CA MET A 1 -27.84 2.10 43.10
C MET A 1 -28.29 2.74 41.79
N LYS A 2 -28.82 3.97 41.78
CA LYS A 2 -29.30 4.65 40.56
C LYS A 2 -28.17 5.23 39.69
N ASP A 3 -27.05 5.61 40.31
CA ASP A 3 -25.96 6.32 39.63
C ASP A 3 -25.04 5.36 38.85
N ILE A 4 -24.87 4.14 39.38
CA ILE A 4 -24.07 3.08 38.73
C ILE A 4 -24.72 2.67 37.41
N THR A 5 -26.05 2.57 37.37
CA THR A 5 -26.80 2.22 36.15
C THR A 5 -26.60 3.25 35.04
N PHE A 6 -26.47 4.53 35.40
CA PHE A 6 -26.26 5.61 34.43
C PHE A 6 -24.86 5.52 33.79
N VAL A 7 -23.85 5.17 34.59
CA VAL A 7 -22.48 4.96 34.10
C VAL A 7 -22.44 3.80 33.09
N PHE A 8 -23.14 2.69 33.38
CA PHE A 8 -23.22 1.56 32.44
C PHE A 8 -23.91 1.92 31.12
N ILE A 9 -24.98 2.72 31.16
CA ILE A 9 -25.68 3.16 29.95
C ILE A 9 -24.77 4.06 29.08
N VAL A 10 -24.04 4.99 29.70
CA VAL A 10 -23.09 5.87 28.98
C VAL A 10 -21.97 5.05 28.33
N LEU A 11 -21.40 4.08 29.05
CA LEU A 11 -20.36 3.21 28.51
C LEU A 11 -20.85 2.36 27.33
N LEU A 12 -22.09 1.87 27.39
CA LEU A 12 -22.70 1.10 26.30
C LEU A 12 -22.90 1.97 25.06
N VAL A 13 -23.37 3.20 25.20
CA VAL A 13 -23.56 4.13 24.06
C VAL A 13 -22.24 4.50 23.40
N LEU A 14 -21.15 4.65 24.17
CA LEU A 14 -19.83 4.95 23.63
C LEU A 14 -19.20 3.78 22.86
N SER A 15 -19.59 2.53 23.16
CA SER A 15 -19.03 1.34 22.50
C SER A 15 -19.66 1.03 21.14
N ILE A 16 -20.89 1.49 20.89
CA ILE A 16 -21.61 1.33 19.60
C ILE A 16 -21.04 2.22 18.48
N GLY A 17 -20.10 3.12 18.81
CA GLY A 17 -19.47 4.03 17.85
C GLY A 17 -18.18 3.49 17.21
N ILE A 18 -17.65 2.36 17.68
CA ILE A 18 -16.33 1.84 17.28
C ILE A 18 -16.44 0.85 16.11
N GLU A 19 -17.65 0.48 15.70
CA GLU A 19 -17.92 -0.52 14.65
C GLU A 19 -17.95 0.03 13.21
N ASN A 20 -17.62 1.31 13.01
CA ASN A 20 -17.54 1.92 11.67
C ASN A 20 -16.14 1.91 11.03
N GLU A 21 -15.23 1.07 11.52
CA GLU A 21 -14.06 0.66 10.75
C GLU A 21 -14.50 -0.41 9.75
N GLY A 22 -15.24 0.03 8.72
CA GLY A 22 -15.57 -0.82 7.59
C GLY A 22 -14.29 -1.48 7.06
N PRO A 23 -14.35 -2.74 6.57
CA PRO A 23 -13.17 -3.45 6.12
C PRO A 23 -12.41 -2.55 5.16
N LEU A 24 -11.15 -2.23 5.51
CA LEU A 24 -10.22 -1.56 4.61
C LEU A 24 -10.26 -2.35 3.30
N LYS A 25 -10.99 -1.82 2.31
CA LYS A 25 -10.97 -2.36 0.96
C LYS A 25 -9.56 -2.12 0.45
N LEU A 26 -8.69 -3.10 0.68
CA LEU A 26 -7.46 -3.28 -0.05
C LEU A 26 -7.90 -3.58 -1.48
N ILE A 27 -8.16 -2.52 -2.25
CA ILE A 27 -8.18 -2.62 -3.69
C ILE A 27 -6.72 -2.88 -4.04
N GLU A 28 -6.35 -4.15 -4.20
CA GLU A 28 -5.09 -4.50 -4.86
C GLU A 28 -5.14 -3.84 -6.24
N ALA A 29 -4.41 -2.72 -6.37
CA ALA A 29 -4.14 -2.17 -7.69
C ALA A 29 -3.41 -3.27 -8.46
N ARG A 30 -3.92 -3.61 -9.65
CA ARG A 30 -3.28 -4.61 -10.48
C ARG A 30 -1.86 -4.11 -10.77
N THR A 31 -0.88 -4.95 -10.47
CA THR A 31 0.53 -4.62 -10.65
C THR A 31 1.02 -5.28 -11.93
N CYS A 32 1.58 -4.49 -12.84
CA CYS A 32 2.29 -4.95 -14.02
C CYS A 32 3.78 -5.01 -13.74
N GLU A 33 4.48 -5.91 -14.41
CA GLU A 33 5.93 -6.04 -14.37
C GLU A 33 6.48 -5.97 -15.80
N GLU A 34 7.55 -5.21 -16.01
CA GLU A 34 8.32 -5.18 -17.25
C GLU A 34 9.82 -5.10 -16.97
N THR A 35 10.62 -5.60 -17.90
CA THR A 35 12.07 -5.38 -17.91
C THR A 35 12.38 -4.10 -18.68
N LEU A 36 12.94 -3.09 -18.02
CA LEU A 36 13.27 -1.80 -18.66
C LEU A 36 14.55 -1.90 -19.50
N TYR A 37 15.54 -2.63 -19.02
CA TYR A 37 16.82 -2.89 -19.69
C TYR A 37 17.53 -4.06 -19.01
N GLU A 38 18.37 -4.75 -19.76
CA GLU A 38 19.05 -6.00 -19.36
C GLU A 38 20.54 -5.78 -19.07
N PHE A 39 21.12 -6.63 -18.21
CA PHE A 39 22.57 -6.74 -17.93
C PHE A 39 23.32 -5.43 -17.61
N SER A 40 22.61 -4.38 -17.17
CA SER A 40 23.16 -3.03 -16.99
C SER A 40 22.47 -2.26 -15.86
N CYS A 41 21.96 -2.98 -14.86
CA CYS A 41 21.19 -2.41 -13.77
C CYS A 41 22.03 -1.63 -12.76
N VAL A 42 21.80 -0.31 -12.72
CA VAL A 42 22.24 0.57 -11.64
C VAL A 42 21.04 0.82 -10.72
N SER A 43 21.08 0.29 -9.49
CA SER A 43 19.91 0.23 -8.58
C SER A 43 19.20 1.58 -8.37
N ASN A 44 19.96 2.67 -8.12
CA ASN A 44 19.38 4.01 -7.94
C ASN A 44 18.73 4.56 -9.22
N LYS A 45 19.24 4.15 -10.39
CA LYS A 45 18.72 4.58 -11.69
C LYS A 45 17.46 3.82 -12.06
N CYS A 46 17.42 2.50 -11.82
CA CYS A 46 16.29 1.64 -12.17
C CYS A 46 14.96 2.12 -11.57
N GLY A 47 14.95 2.42 -10.27
CA GLY A 47 13.76 2.97 -9.62
C GLY A 47 13.38 4.36 -10.13
N THR A 48 14.36 5.21 -10.44
CA THR A 48 14.11 6.55 -10.98
C THR A 48 13.53 6.49 -12.38
N ASP A 49 14.09 5.67 -13.27
CA ASP A 49 13.62 5.51 -14.65
C ASP A 49 12.23 4.87 -14.69
N CYS A 50 11.97 3.88 -13.82
CA CYS A 50 10.66 3.26 -13.67
C CYS A 50 9.58 4.28 -13.24
N ARG A 51 9.89 5.14 -12.26
CA ARG A 51 9.00 6.24 -11.84
C ARG A 51 8.81 7.30 -12.91
N ASN A 52 9.86 7.63 -13.67
CA ASN A 52 9.77 8.57 -14.78
C ASN A 52 8.85 8.04 -15.89
N LYS A 53 8.83 6.73 -16.10
CA LYS A 53 8.00 6.09 -17.14
C LYS A 53 6.54 5.88 -16.72
N HIS A 54 6.29 5.38 -15.51
CA HIS A 54 4.95 4.95 -15.06
C HIS A 54 4.35 5.75 -13.90
N GLY A 55 5.08 6.76 -13.40
CA GLY A 55 4.64 7.65 -12.33
C GLY A 55 5.08 7.23 -10.93
N ASN A 56 4.67 8.01 -9.93
CA ASN A 56 5.20 7.95 -8.57
C ASN A 56 4.94 6.65 -7.81
N PHE A 57 3.96 5.85 -8.26
CA PHE A 57 3.61 4.56 -7.67
C PHE A 57 4.38 3.39 -8.27
N ALA A 58 5.25 3.65 -9.25
CA ALA A 58 6.13 2.64 -9.81
C ALA A 58 7.38 2.44 -8.95
N SER A 59 7.88 1.21 -8.92
CA SER A 59 9.12 0.83 -8.25
C SER A 59 9.98 -0.02 -9.18
N GLY A 60 11.27 0.24 -9.20
CA GLY A 60 12.22 -0.50 -10.03
C GLY A 60 13.39 -1.01 -9.21
N ASP A 61 13.73 -2.29 -9.40
CA ASP A 61 14.80 -2.97 -8.68
C ASP A 61 15.68 -3.77 -9.64
N CYS A 62 16.95 -4.00 -9.26
CA CYS A 62 17.83 -4.88 -10.02
C CYS A 62 17.62 -6.34 -9.61
N ASN A 63 17.47 -7.24 -10.58
CA ASN A 63 17.48 -8.68 -10.34
C ASN A 63 18.91 -9.23 -10.22
N ALA A 64 19.05 -10.55 -10.00
CA ALA A 64 20.33 -11.22 -9.82
C ALA A 64 21.22 -11.26 -11.08
N ILE A 65 20.65 -11.04 -12.27
CA ILE A 65 21.37 -11.01 -13.55
C ILE A 65 21.58 -9.58 -14.08
N GLU A 66 21.39 -8.59 -13.20
CA GLU A 66 21.54 -7.17 -13.50
C GLU A 66 20.54 -6.62 -14.53
N ASP A 67 19.32 -7.17 -14.59
CA ASP A 67 18.20 -6.54 -15.28
C ASP A 67 17.46 -5.58 -14.35
N CYS A 68 16.95 -4.49 -14.93
CA CYS A 68 16.07 -3.57 -14.23
C CYS A 68 14.61 -4.03 -14.37
N ILE A 69 14.05 -4.54 -13.27
CA ILE A 69 12.66 -4.99 -13.18
C ILE A 69 11.81 -3.84 -12.65
N CYS A 70 10.86 -3.38 -13.45
CA CYS A 70 9.96 -2.27 -13.12
C CYS A 70 8.56 -2.80 -12.84
N ARG A 71 8.03 -2.45 -11.67
CA ARG A 71 6.67 -2.78 -11.23
C ARG A 71 5.86 -1.52 -11.09
N TYR A 72 4.65 -1.51 -11.64
CA TYR A 72 3.82 -0.31 -11.68
C TYR A 72 2.33 -0.64 -11.70
N PRO A 73 1.46 0.30 -11.28
CA PRO A 73 0.01 0.12 -11.38
C PRO A 73 -0.47 0.07 -12.83
N CYS A 74 -1.27 -0.93 -13.15
CA CYS A 74 -2.06 -1.10 -14.37
C CYS A 74 -3.43 -1.73 -13.98
#